data_AF-A0A924NSQ3-F1
#
_entry.id   AF-A0A924NSQ3-F1
#
_cell.length_a   1.000
_cell.length_b   1.000
_cell.length_c   1.000
_cell.angle_alpha   90.00
_cell.angle_beta   90.00
_cell.angle_gamma   90.00
#
_symmetry.space_group_name_H-M   'P 1'
#
loop_
_entity.id
_entity.type
_entity.pdbx_description
1 polymer ?
#
loop_
_entity_poly.entity_id
_entity_poly.type
_entity_poly.pdbx_seq_one_letter_code
_entity_poly.pdbx_strand_id
1 'polypeptide(L)'
;MRTFATSAQRGFTLIEAVVVMVITGILATMMFSFLEFPIRNYFSGVARAAAVDAADTSLRRITRDLRLALPNSIRQNAAGTYIEYLETKAGLRYLGDDDINTPGGIALSWDDPAATLFTVVGGIPTGSLAPTTNDYIAIYNLGDTQAPGNAYDCSSACNITKIGQVDAATSTLRMSA
;
A
#
# COMPACT_ATOMS: atom_id res chain seq x y z
N MET A 1 13.71 40.55 79.80
CA MET A 1 13.22 39.22 79.39
C MET A 1 11.74 39.35 79.05
N ARG A 2 11.37 39.29 77.77
CA ARG A 2 9.96 39.29 77.33
C ARG A 2 9.50 37.84 77.28
N THR A 3 8.52 37.50 78.11
CA THR A 3 7.85 36.21 78.14
C THR A 3 6.95 36.08 76.91
N PHE A 4 7.23 35.10 76.03
CA PHE A 4 6.31 34.74 74.95
C PHE A 4 5.13 33.98 75.56
N ALA A 5 3.92 34.51 75.39
CA ALA A 5 2.70 33.79 75.75
C ALA A 5 2.55 32.61 74.77
N THR A 6 2.58 31.38 75.29
CA THR A 6 2.26 30.18 74.53
C THR A 6 0.75 30.08 74.39
N SER A 7 0.24 30.32 73.18
CA SER A 7 -1.15 30.05 72.84
C SER A 7 -1.42 28.55 72.98
N ALA A 8 -2.31 28.17 73.90
CA ALA A 8 -2.77 26.79 74.01
C ALA A 8 -3.48 26.38 72.72
N GLN A 9 -2.88 25.46 71.98
CA GLN A 9 -3.47 24.90 70.77
C GLN A 9 -4.74 24.13 71.17
N ARG A 10 -5.91 24.62 70.75
CA ARG A 10 -7.17 23.91 70.96
C ARG A 10 -7.15 22.63 70.11
N GLY A 11 -7.20 21.48 70.78
CA GLY A 11 -7.33 20.18 70.12
C GLY A 11 -8.68 20.03 69.43
N PHE A 12 -8.74 19.15 68.44
CA PHE A 12 -9.93 18.86 67.65
C PHE A 12 -10.79 17.79 68.34
N THR A 13 -12.12 17.87 68.19
CA THR A 13 -13.02 16.87 68.80
C THR A 13 -13.25 15.67 67.88
N LEU A 14 -13.60 14.51 68.43
CA LEU A 14 -13.89 13.30 67.65
C LEU A 14 -15.01 13.53 66.63
N ILE A 15 -16.05 14.27 67.02
CA ILE A 15 -17.18 14.58 66.13
C ILE A 15 -16.73 15.45 64.94
N GLU A 16 -15.82 16.39 65.18
CA GLU A 16 -15.26 17.26 64.14
C GLU A 16 -14.45 16.42 63.13
N ALA A 17 -13.73 15.38 63.58
CA ALA A 17 -12.99 14.46 62.70
C ALA A 17 -13.91 13.58 61.85
N VAL A 18 -14.99 13.07 62.44
CA VAL A 18 -15.98 12.28 61.72
C VAL A 18 -16.64 13.12 60.63
N VAL A 19 -17.06 14.35 60.95
CA VAL A 19 -17.70 15.24 59.97
C VAL A 19 -16.76 15.57 58.80
N VAL A 20 -15.48 15.83 59.06
CA VAL A 20 -14.49 16.09 58.00
C VAL A 20 -14.29 14.85 57.11
N MET A 21 -14.20 13.65 57.67
CA MET A 21 -14.08 12.42 56.87
C MET A 21 -15.30 12.19 55.98
N VAL A 22 -16.51 12.43 56.49
CA VAL A 22 -17.75 12.29 55.71
C VAL A 22 -17.81 13.31 54.58
N ILE A 23 -17.53 14.58 54.86
CA ILE A 23 -17.56 15.65 53.85
C ILE A 23 -16.51 15.40 52.76
N THR A 24 -15.27 15.05 53.14
CA THR A 24 -14.21 14.76 52.16
C THR A 24 -14.51 13.52 51.33
N GLY A 25 -15.14 12.48 51.90
CA GLY A 25 -15.63 11.32 51.15
C GLY A 25 -16.66 11.69 50.08
N ILE A 26 -17.67 12.49 50.43
CA ILE A 26 -18.70 12.95 49.48
C ILE A 26 -18.05 13.78 48.35
N LEU A 27 -17.22 14.75 48.70
CA LEU A 27 -16.54 15.61 47.72
C LEU A 27 -15.63 14.80 46.78
N ALA A 28 -14.88 13.83 47.31
CA ALA A 28 -14.00 12.98 46.51
C ALA A 28 -14.79 12.17 45.46
N THR A 29 -15.93 11.59 45.83
CA THR A 29 -16.77 10.83 44.88
C THR A 29 -17.35 11.70 43.77
N MET A 30 -17.82 12.92 44.09
CA MET A 30 -18.28 13.87 43.09
C MET A 30 -17.15 14.25 42.13
N MET A 31 -15.96 14.56 42.66
CA MET A 31 -14.82 14.98 41.85
C MET A 31 -14.35 13.87 40.90
N PHE A 32 -14.39 12.60 41.35
CA PHE A 32 -14.05 11.45 40.51
C PHE A 32 -14.96 11.32 39.28
N SER A 33 -16.26 11.56 39.44
CA SER A 33 -17.22 11.49 38.32
C SER A 33 -16.90 12.49 37.19
N PHE A 34 -16.34 13.67 37.55
CA PHE A 34 -15.94 14.68 36.57
C PHE A 34 -14.62 14.33 35.87
N LEU A 35 -13.74 13.55 36.49
CA LEU A 35 -12.46 13.15 35.92
C LEU A 35 -12.57 11.92 35.00
N GLU A 36 -13.57 11.08 35.21
CA GLU A 36 -13.77 9.87 34.41
C GLU A 36 -13.97 10.18 32.91
N PHE A 37 -14.81 11.17 32.59
CA PHE A 37 -15.11 11.56 31.21
C PHE A 37 -13.89 12.07 30.42
N PRO A 38 -13.11 13.07 30.89
CA PRO A 38 -11.94 13.55 30.15
C PRO A 38 -10.86 12.47 30.01
N ILE A 39 -10.68 11.59 31.00
CA ILE A 39 -9.75 10.46 30.91
C ILE A 39 -10.18 9.48 29.81
N ARG A 40 -11.46 9.08 29.79
CA ARG A 40 -12.00 8.19 28.76
C ARG A 40 -11.90 8.81 27.37
N ASN A 41 -12.20 10.09 27.24
CA ASN A 41 -12.09 10.82 25.97
C ASN A 41 -10.65 10.90 25.48
N TYR A 42 -9.69 11.10 26.39
CA TYR A 42 -8.27 11.08 26.05
C TYR A 42 -7.88 9.73 25.43
N PHE A 43 -8.18 8.62 26.11
CA PHE A 43 -7.86 7.28 25.58
C PHE A 43 -8.62 6.95 24.30
N SER A 44 -9.89 7.35 24.18
CA SER A 44 -10.66 7.20 22.95
C SER A 44 -10.05 8.01 21.80
N GLY A 45 -9.53 9.20 22.07
CA GLY A 45 -8.83 10.04 21.10
C GLY A 45 -7.53 9.40 20.63
N VAL A 46 -6.74 8.86 21.55
CA VAL A 46 -5.51 8.12 21.22
C VAL A 46 -5.81 6.88 20.37
N ALA A 47 -6.79 6.06 20.75
CA ALA A 47 -7.18 4.86 20.00
C ALA A 47 -7.66 5.21 18.58
N ARG A 48 -8.45 6.29 18.45
CA ARG A 48 -8.91 6.78 17.15
C ARG A 48 -7.76 7.29 16.29
N ALA A 49 -6.83 8.06 16.87
CA ALA A 49 -5.65 8.56 16.16
C ALA A 49 -4.81 7.39 15.61
N ALA A 50 -4.51 6.39 16.46
CA ALA A 50 -3.77 5.21 16.05
C ALA A 50 -4.47 4.42 14.93
N ALA A 51 -5.80 4.28 14.99
CA ALA A 51 -6.57 3.62 13.94
C ALA A 51 -6.53 4.38 12.60
N VAL A 52 -6.62 5.72 12.64
CA VAL A 52 -6.51 6.57 11.44
C VAL A 52 -5.11 6.48 10.84
N ASP A 53 -4.06 6.56 11.65
CA ASP A 53 -2.68 6.47 11.18
C ASP A 53 -2.39 5.11 10.50
N ALA A 54 -2.92 4.03 11.07
CA ALA A 54 -2.82 2.69 10.49
C ALA A 54 -3.58 2.59 9.15
N ALA A 55 -4.78 3.16 9.07
CA ALA A 55 -5.57 3.21 7.84
C ALA A 55 -4.85 4.01 6.75
N ASP A 56 -4.34 5.21 7.07
CA ASP A 56 -3.63 6.07 6.12
C ASP A 56 -2.34 5.40 5.60
N THR A 57 -1.59 4.76 6.48
CA THR A 57 -0.39 4.01 6.10
C THR A 57 -0.74 2.86 5.15
N SER A 58 -1.81 2.13 5.45
CA SER A 58 -2.29 1.03 4.62
C SER A 58 -2.75 1.51 3.24
N LEU A 59 -3.54 2.59 3.18
CA LEU A 59 -4.02 3.18 1.92
C LEU A 59 -2.88 3.72 1.06
N ARG A 60 -1.87 4.35 1.66
CA ARG A 60 -0.67 4.81 0.93
C ARG A 60 0.13 3.64 0.37
N ARG A 61 0.24 2.55 1.12
CA ARG A 61 0.88 1.32 0.64
C ARG A 61 0.10 0.70 -0.52
N ILE A 62 -1.21 0.50 -0.36
CA ILE A 62 -2.08 -0.02 -1.43
C ILE A 62 -1.97 0.86 -2.69
N THR A 63 -1.99 2.19 -2.55
CA THR A 63 -1.86 3.11 -3.69
C THR A 63 -0.51 2.95 -4.41
N ARG A 64 0.57 2.74 -3.67
CA ARG A 64 1.90 2.49 -4.25
C ARG A 64 1.95 1.16 -4.99
N ASP A 65 1.39 0.13 -4.38
CA ASP A 65 1.36 -1.22 -4.92
C ASP A 65 0.51 -1.28 -6.21
N LEU A 66 -0.67 -0.64 -6.21
CA LEU A 66 -1.54 -0.55 -7.39
C LEU A 66 -0.95 0.31 -8.52
N ARG A 67 -0.07 1.26 -8.24
CA ARG A 67 0.65 2.02 -9.29
C ARG A 67 1.64 1.15 -10.05
N LEU A 68 2.06 0.02 -9.49
CA LEU A 68 2.92 -0.96 -10.14
C LEU A 68 2.10 -2.10 -10.78
N ALA A 69 0.77 -2.05 -10.73
CA ALA A 69 -0.06 -3.04 -11.39
C ALA A 69 0.05 -2.92 -12.91
N LEU A 70 0.04 -4.07 -13.60
CA LEU A 70 -0.14 -4.15 -15.03
C LEU A 70 -1.48 -3.48 -15.38
N PRO A 71 -1.52 -2.55 -16.36
CA PRO A 71 -2.77 -1.93 -16.79
C PRO A 71 -3.83 -2.98 -17.11
N ASN A 72 -5.08 -2.75 -16.69
CA ASN A 72 -6.20 -3.68 -16.85
C ASN A 72 -6.03 -5.07 -16.16
N SER A 73 -5.10 -5.20 -15.20
CA SER A 73 -4.94 -6.44 -14.40
C SER A 73 -5.58 -6.37 -13.01
N ILE A 74 -5.98 -5.18 -12.55
CA ILE A 74 -6.59 -5.01 -11.24
C ILE A 74 -8.00 -5.59 -11.30
N ARG A 75 -8.28 -6.59 -10.46
CA ARG A 75 -9.62 -7.16 -10.31
C ARG A 75 -9.88 -7.58 -8.87
N GLN A 76 -11.15 -7.78 -8.58
CA GLN A 76 -11.61 -8.33 -7.31
C GLN A 76 -11.91 -9.81 -7.50
N ASN A 77 -11.64 -10.61 -6.49
CA ASN A 77 -12.08 -12.00 -6.50
C ASN A 77 -13.62 -12.10 -6.42
N ALA A 78 -14.17 -13.25 -6.80
CA ALA A 78 -15.63 -13.46 -6.82
C ALA A 78 -16.31 -13.26 -5.46
N ALA A 79 -15.61 -13.52 -4.35
CA ALA A 79 -16.14 -13.34 -3.00
C ALA A 79 -16.04 -11.91 -2.47
N GLY A 80 -15.37 -11.01 -3.18
CA GLY A 80 -15.20 -9.62 -2.80
C GLY A 80 -14.21 -9.36 -1.65
N THR A 81 -13.41 -10.37 -1.27
CA THR A 81 -12.56 -10.35 -0.07
C THR A 81 -11.15 -9.84 -0.30
N TYR A 82 -10.63 -9.90 -1.53
CA TYR A 82 -9.31 -9.35 -1.86
C TYR A 82 -9.27 -8.75 -3.27
N ILE A 83 -8.35 -7.80 -3.44
CA ILE A 83 -7.97 -7.24 -4.73
C ILE A 83 -6.72 -7.99 -5.18
N GLU A 84 -6.69 -8.42 -6.44
CA GLU A 84 -5.54 -9.03 -7.07
C GLU A 84 -5.14 -8.23 -8.32
N TYR A 85 -3.84 -8.22 -8.58
CA TYR A 85 -3.24 -7.54 -9.73
C TYR A 85 -1.93 -8.25 -10.09
N LEU A 86 -1.47 -8.07 -11.32
CA LEU A 86 -0.15 -8.53 -11.75
C LEU A 86 0.84 -7.39 -11.54
N GLU A 87 1.86 -7.59 -10.70
CA GLU A 87 2.89 -6.59 -10.45
C GLU A 87 3.84 -6.47 -11.65
N THR A 88 4.15 -5.23 -12.05
CA THR A 88 5.08 -4.93 -13.14
C THR A 88 6.42 -4.46 -12.59
N LYS A 89 7.50 -5.06 -13.11
CA LYS A 89 8.88 -4.66 -12.79
C LYS A 89 9.28 -3.39 -13.53
N ALA A 90 8.91 -3.29 -14.81
CA ALA A 90 9.20 -2.15 -15.66
C ALA A 90 8.19 -2.06 -16.82
N GLY A 91 8.00 -0.85 -17.35
CA GLY A 91 7.26 -0.61 -18.59
C GLY A 91 8.22 -0.22 -19.71
N LEU A 92 8.12 -0.88 -20.86
CA LEU A 92 8.95 -0.63 -22.03
C LEU A 92 8.07 -0.27 -23.23
N ARG A 93 8.64 0.52 -24.15
CA ARG A 93 8.02 0.81 -25.45
C ARG A 93 8.67 -0.09 -26.50
N TYR A 94 7.91 -0.57 -27.46
CA TYR A 94 8.41 -1.41 -28.54
C TYR A 94 7.97 -0.86 -29.89
N LEU A 95 8.66 -1.25 -30.96
CA LEU A 95 8.25 -0.94 -32.32
C LEU A 95 7.05 -1.81 -32.71
N GLY A 96 5.93 -1.18 -33.02
CA GLY A 96 4.71 -1.87 -33.44
C GLY A 96 4.66 -2.10 -34.94
N ASP A 97 3.54 -2.65 -35.43
CA ASP A 97 3.32 -2.91 -36.86
C ASP A 97 3.40 -1.62 -37.71
N ASP A 98 2.98 -0.49 -37.14
CA ASP A 98 3.10 0.84 -37.75
C ASP A 98 4.56 1.30 -37.94
N ASP A 99 5.51 0.68 -37.23
CA ASP A 99 6.92 1.05 -37.21
C ASP A 99 7.79 0.14 -38.10
N ILE A 100 7.20 -0.71 -38.94
CA ILE A 100 7.91 -1.75 -39.73
C ILE A 100 9.04 -1.23 -40.62
N ASN A 101 9.01 0.05 -41.00
CA ASN A 101 10.02 0.69 -41.84
C ASN A 101 11.15 1.38 -41.05
N THR A 102 11.20 1.20 -39.73
CA THR A 102 12.23 1.82 -38.87
C THR A 102 13.61 1.24 -39.20
N PRO A 103 14.58 2.06 -39.66
CA PRO A 103 15.91 1.56 -40.04
C PRO A 103 16.62 0.87 -38.87
N GLY A 104 17.02 -0.40 -39.06
CA GLY A 104 17.73 -1.18 -38.04
C GLY A 104 16.88 -1.64 -36.84
N GLY A 105 15.57 -1.33 -36.85
CA GLY A 105 14.61 -1.82 -35.87
C GLY A 105 13.85 -3.05 -36.36
N ILE A 106 13.39 -3.87 -35.43
CA ILE A 106 12.52 -5.01 -35.69
C ILE A 106 11.18 -4.74 -35.00
N ALA A 107 10.13 -4.54 -35.81
CA ALA A 107 8.76 -4.40 -35.32
C ALA A 107 8.25 -5.74 -34.77
N LEU A 108 7.46 -5.68 -33.69
CA LEU A 108 6.72 -6.84 -33.19
C LEU A 108 5.66 -7.24 -34.22
N SER A 109 5.70 -8.50 -34.68
CA SER A 109 4.70 -9.04 -35.60
C SER A 109 3.55 -9.71 -34.84
N TRP A 110 2.32 -9.48 -35.30
CA TRP A 110 1.13 -10.18 -34.84
C TRP A 110 0.68 -11.30 -35.80
N ASP A 111 1.25 -11.34 -37.00
CA ASP A 111 0.88 -12.28 -38.07
C ASP A 111 1.79 -13.52 -38.12
N ASP A 112 3.06 -13.37 -37.74
CA ASP A 112 4.03 -14.46 -37.71
C ASP A 112 4.30 -14.93 -36.27
N PRO A 113 3.75 -16.08 -35.83
CA PRO A 113 3.97 -16.59 -34.48
C PRO A 113 5.42 -17.06 -34.25
N ALA A 114 6.24 -17.24 -35.29
CA ALA A 114 7.66 -17.55 -35.16
C ALA A 114 8.51 -16.29 -34.91
N ALA A 115 7.98 -15.10 -35.20
CA ALA A 115 8.64 -13.82 -34.98
C ALA A 115 8.60 -13.42 -33.50
N THR A 116 9.54 -13.97 -32.74
CA THR A 116 9.66 -13.75 -31.28
C THR A 116 10.60 -12.60 -30.91
N LEU A 117 11.26 -11.97 -31.87
CA LEU A 117 12.25 -10.92 -31.65
C LEU A 117 11.67 -9.55 -32.03
N PHE A 118 11.80 -8.56 -31.16
CA PHE A 118 11.39 -7.19 -31.43
C PHE A 118 12.30 -6.18 -30.73
N THR A 119 12.30 -4.94 -31.22
CA THR A 119 13.12 -3.85 -30.70
C THR A 119 12.34 -3.01 -29.68
N VAL A 120 12.98 -2.77 -28.54
CA VAL A 120 12.55 -1.85 -27.48
C VAL A 120 13.05 -0.44 -27.80
N VAL A 121 12.12 0.52 -27.76
CA VAL A 121 12.39 1.93 -28.03
C VAL A 121 12.85 2.62 -26.76
N GLY A 122 13.91 3.41 -26.86
CA GLY A 122 14.48 4.17 -25.73
C GLY A 122 15.49 3.38 -24.89
N GLY A 123 15.84 2.16 -25.32
CA GLY A 123 16.83 1.31 -24.67
C GLY A 123 16.26 0.47 -23.53
N ILE A 124 17.03 -0.55 -23.13
CA ILE A 124 16.68 -1.43 -22.03
C ILE A 124 17.21 -0.82 -20.72
N PRO A 125 16.36 -0.66 -19.68
CA PRO A 125 16.78 -0.10 -18.40
C PRO A 125 17.83 -0.99 -17.74
N THR A 126 18.72 -0.38 -16.96
CA THR A 126 19.79 -1.07 -16.23
C THR A 126 19.47 -1.17 -14.73
N GLY A 127 20.19 -2.05 -14.01
CA GLY A 127 20.04 -2.24 -12.58
C GLY A 127 18.89 -3.17 -12.19
N SER A 128 18.25 -2.93 -11.05
CA SER A 128 17.21 -3.82 -10.49
C SER A 128 15.93 -3.90 -11.33
N LEU A 129 15.68 -2.91 -12.18
CA LEU A 129 14.53 -2.86 -13.08
C LEU A 129 14.81 -3.48 -14.46
N ALA A 130 16.06 -3.91 -14.72
CA ALA A 130 16.43 -4.50 -15.99
C ALA A 130 15.67 -5.81 -16.21
N PRO A 131 14.95 -5.99 -17.34
CA PRO A 131 14.35 -7.27 -17.67
C PRO A 131 15.46 -8.32 -17.78
N THR A 132 15.18 -9.51 -17.26
CA THR A 132 16.07 -10.66 -17.32
C THR A 132 15.43 -11.83 -18.05
N THR A 133 16.23 -12.75 -18.56
CA THR A 133 15.71 -14.02 -19.08
C THR A 133 14.86 -14.71 -18.01
N ASN A 134 13.75 -15.30 -18.44
CA ASN A 134 12.66 -15.87 -17.61
C ASN A 134 11.73 -14.88 -16.91
N ASP A 135 11.96 -13.56 -17.00
CA ASP A 135 10.92 -12.59 -16.61
C ASP A 135 9.71 -12.72 -17.56
N TYR A 136 8.53 -12.35 -17.09
CA TYR A 136 7.34 -12.29 -17.92
C TYR A 136 7.17 -10.90 -18.55
N ILE A 137 6.74 -10.88 -19.80
CA ILE A 137 6.28 -9.69 -20.50
C ILE A 137 4.82 -9.88 -20.88
N ALA A 138 4.01 -8.86 -20.61
CA ALA A 138 2.64 -8.79 -21.10
C ALA A 138 2.56 -7.68 -22.15
N ILE A 139 2.05 -8.01 -23.33
CA ILE A 139 1.90 -7.08 -24.44
C ILE A 139 0.41 -6.89 -24.69
N TYR A 140 -0.04 -5.65 -24.89
CA TYR A 140 -1.42 -5.38 -25.28
C TYR A 140 -2.48 -5.97 -24.32
N ASN A 141 -2.34 -5.70 -23.01
CA ASN A 141 -3.33 -6.12 -22.01
C ASN A 141 -4.56 -5.19 -22.01
N LEU A 142 -5.66 -5.70 -22.53
CA LEU A 142 -6.92 -4.97 -22.74
C LEU A 142 -7.96 -5.24 -21.64
N GLY A 143 -7.82 -6.33 -20.88
CA GLY A 143 -8.68 -6.66 -19.74
C GLY A 143 -9.40 -7.99 -19.87
N ASP A 144 -10.36 -8.23 -18.97
CA ASP A 144 -11.04 -9.51 -18.78
C ASP A 144 -11.93 -9.97 -19.94
N THR A 145 -12.50 -9.02 -20.68
CA THR A 145 -13.47 -9.28 -21.76
C THR A 145 -12.84 -9.36 -23.16
N GLN A 146 -11.53 -9.17 -23.26
CA GLN A 146 -10.84 -9.03 -24.55
C GLN A 146 -9.82 -10.14 -24.73
N ALA A 147 -10.26 -11.27 -25.31
CA ALA A 147 -9.34 -12.31 -25.76
C ALA A 147 -8.73 -11.92 -27.12
N PRO A 148 -7.42 -12.08 -27.35
CA PRO A 148 -6.40 -12.68 -26.46
C PRO A 148 -5.71 -11.70 -25.49
N GLY A 149 -6.12 -10.43 -25.47
CA GLY A 149 -5.55 -9.36 -24.64
C GLY A 149 -5.88 -9.44 -23.14
N ASN A 150 -5.82 -10.63 -22.54
CA ASN A 150 -6.09 -10.86 -21.12
C ASN A 150 -4.95 -11.66 -20.45
N ALA A 151 -4.16 -10.99 -19.61
CA ALA A 151 -3.01 -11.60 -18.94
C ALA A 151 -3.35 -12.69 -17.90
N TYR A 152 -4.63 -12.84 -17.51
CA TYR A 152 -5.08 -13.90 -16.62
C TYR A 152 -5.67 -15.11 -17.33
N ASP A 153 -6.02 -15.00 -18.61
CA ASP A 153 -6.66 -16.06 -19.37
C ASP A 153 -5.85 -16.41 -20.60
N CYS A 154 -5.21 -17.58 -20.54
CA CYS A 154 -4.40 -18.13 -21.62
C CYS A 154 -5.03 -19.40 -22.21
N SER A 155 -6.35 -19.56 -22.10
CA SER A 155 -7.09 -20.75 -22.57
C SER A 155 -7.10 -20.91 -24.09
N SER A 156 -7.02 -19.81 -24.85
CA SER A 156 -7.06 -19.80 -26.33
C SER A 156 -5.81 -19.16 -26.93
N ALA A 157 -5.44 -17.97 -26.46
CA ALA A 157 -4.18 -17.31 -26.75
C ALA A 157 -3.80 -16.41 -25.58
N CYS A 158 -2.50 -16.25 -25.36
CA CYS A 158 -1.93 -15.63 -24.16
C CYS A 158 -1.16 -14.39 -24.59
N ASN A 159 -1.49 -13.24 -24.02
CA ASN A 159 -0.75 -12.00 -24.25
C ASN A 159 0.42 -11.80 -23.29
N ILE A 160 0.69 -12.78 -22.43
CA ILE A 160 1.82 -12.84 -21.52
C ILE A 160 2.73 -14.01 -21.90
N THR A 161 4.04 -13.76 -21.98
CA THR A 161 5.03 -14.80 -22.27
C THR A 161 6.35 -14.52 -21.55
N LYS A 162 7.22 -15.52 -21.46
CA LYS A 162 8.55 -15.36 -20.87
C LYS A 162 9.51 -14.69 -21.85
N ILE A 163 10.45 -13.94 -21.31
CA ILE A 163 11.60 -13.46 -22.06
C ILE A 163 12.61 -14.60 -22.19
N GLY A 164 12.88 -15.04 -23.43
CA GLY A 164 13.91 -16.01 -23.75
C GLY A 164 15.31 -15.38 -23.79
N GLN A 165 15.43 -14.14 -24.26
CA GLN A 165 16.70 -13.43 -24.35
C GLN A 165 16.53 -11.91 -24.25
N VAL A 166 17.52 -11.24 -23.63
CA VAL A 166 17.62 -9.79 -23.53
C VAL A 166 18.95 -9.35 -24.14
N ASP A 167 18.92 -8.48 -25.14
CA ASP A 167 20.12 -7.85 -25.71
C ASP A 167 20.03 -6.33 -25.55
N ALA A 168 20.76 -5.82 -24.55
CA ALA A 168 20.81 -4.40 -24.26
C ALA A 168 21.64 -3.59 -25.29
N ALA A 169 22.56 -4.23 -26.03
CA ALA A 169 23.38 -3.52 -27.02
C ALA A 169 22.56 -3.16 -28.26
N THR A 170 21.68 -4.06 -28.69
CA THR A 170 20.75 -3.82 -29.81
C THR A 170 19.37 -3.35 -29.36
N SER A 171 19.13 -3.26 -28.04
CA SER A 171 17.82 -2.97 -27.44
C SER A 171 16.74 -3.94 -27.93
N THR A 172 17.06 -5.22 -28.07
CA THR A 172 16.11 -6.24 -28.53
C THR A 172 15.72 -7.20 -27.41
N LEU A 173 14.47 -7.63 -27.45
CA LEU A 173 13.93 -8.67 -26.59
C LEU A 173 13.45 -9.83 -27.45
N ARG A 174 13.78 -11.04 -27.01
CA ARG A 174 13.26 -12.27 -27.60
C ARG A 174 12.32 -12.96 -26.64
N MET A 175 11.11 -13.25 -27.10
CA MET A 175 10.16 -14.08 -26.36
C MET A 175 10.60 -15.55 -26.38
N SER A 176 10.28 -16.29 -25.33
CA SER A 176 10.37 -17.75 -25.39
C SER A 176 9.32 -18.25 -26.38
N ALA A 177 9.77 -19.11 -27.30
CA ALA A 177 8.87 -19.95 -28.08
C ALA A 177 8.10 -20.92 -27.17
#